data_AF-A0A7J8UQQ8-F1
#
_entry.id   AF-A0A7J8UQQ8-F1
#
_cell.length_a   1.000
_cell.length_b   1.000
_cell.length_c   1.000
_cell.angle_alpha   90.00
_cell.angle_beta   90.00
_cell.angle_gamma   90.00
#
_symmetry.space_group_name_H-M   'P 1'
#
loop_
_entity.id
_entity.type
_entity.pdbx_description
1 polymer ?
#
loop_
_entity_poly.entity_id
_entity_poly.type
_entity_poly.pdbx_seq_one_letter_code
_entity_poly.pdbx_strand_id
1 'polypeptide(L)'
;MEVNHFILALISLSCLFSVSANAPPPLSNASSPASSELYDMIEVMSESPSPFSFDGTTLESIDDLLSILPGGVDPTLQQICGNTDHPVECIIATMPFLDENAPIEPLSILKAGIKAMDNQTKNALAEVTKLSMDPTTPKTIVPILQTCIDVYNSILNSDQKSLEAISNHNLVQLSTELGTNVENVLGCDNAFKQAKLESPMKDMDIMLANIISNTLTIGVDMVHF
;
A
#
# COMPACT_ATOMS: atom_id res chain seq x y z
N MET A 1 -54.97 46.93 24.32
CA MET A 1 -55.11 48.32 24.79
C MET A 1 -54.70 48.31 26.25
N GLU A 2 -53.70 49.13 26.60
CA GLU A 2 -53.23 49.52 27.97
C GLU A 2 -52.59 48.40 28.85
N VAL A 3 -51.31 48.50 29.33
CA VAL A 3 -50.62 49.47 30.23
C VAL A 3 -51.19 49.33 31.68
N ASN A 4 -50.47 49.11 32.80
CA ASN A 4 -49.12 49.47 33.24
C ASN A 4 -48.72 48.75 34.56
N HIS A 5 -47.41 48.78 34.88
CA HIS A 5 -46.73 49.00 36.18
C HIS A 5 -47.42 48.75 37.54
N PHE A 6 -46.71 48.09 38.47
CA PHE A 6 -46.21 48.56 39.80
C PHE A 6 -45.78 47.34 40.68
N ILE A 7 -44.49 47.05 40.88
CA ILE A 7 -43.55 47.51 41.94
C ILE A 7 -43.49 46.59 43.20
N LEU A 8 -42.27 46.06 43.44
CA LEU A 8 -41.50 45.78 44.69
C LEU A 8 -42.22 45.21 45.94
N ALA A 9 -41.66 44.34 46.79
CA ALA A 9 -40.31 43.83 47.12
C ALA A 9 -40.50 42.49 47.89
N LEU A 10 -39.51 41.60 48.06
CA LEU A 10 -38.58 41.50 49.21
C LEU A 10 -37.64 40.31 48.93
N ILE A 11 -36.34 40.51 48.70
CA ILE A 11 -35.20 40.44 49.65
C ILE A 11 -34.94 39.06 50.28
N SER A 12 -33.68 38.63 50.12
CA SER A 12 -32.90 37.60 50.85
C SER A 12 -32.94 36.16 50.31
N LEU A 13 -31.86 35.75 49.65
CA LEU A 13 -30.99 34.68 50.18
C LEU A 13 -29.63 34.65 49.45
N SER A 14 -28.64 35.23 50.13
CA SER A 14 -27.27 34.72 50.28
C SER A 14 -26.46 34.32 49.03
N CYS A 15 -25.58 35.25 48.64
CA CYS A 15 -24.31 34.95 47.96
C CYS A 15 -23.48 33.95 48.78
N LEU A 16 -23.13 32.78 48.22
CA LEU A 16 -21.88 32.06 48.48
C LEU A 16 -21.62 31.08 47.31
N PHE A 17 -21.11 31.57 46.18
CA PHE A 17 -20.36 30.72 45.26
C PHE A 17 -18.90 31.17 45.30
N SER A 18 -18.12 30.45 46.09
CA SER A 18 -16.67 30.54 46.09
C SER A 18 -16.15 30.08 44.73
N VAL A 19 -15.57 31.01 43.96
CA VAL A 19 -14.76 30.67 42.79
C VAL A 19 -13.45 30.08 43.33
N SER A 20 -13.34 28.76 43.32
CA SER A 20 -12.07 28.07 43.52
C SER A 20 -11.37 27.99 42.17
N ALA A 21 -10.40 28.89 41.95
CA ALA A 21 -9.46 28.80 40.85
C ALA A 21 -8.49 27.64 41.15
N ASN A 22 -8.78 26.45 40.61
CA ASN A 22 -7.78 25.41 40.52
C ASN A 22 -6.89 25.68 39.30
N ALA A 23 -5.60 25.91 39.56
CA ALA A 23 -4.56 25.97 38.56
C ALA A 23 -4.46 24.63 37.81
N PRO A 24 -4.13 24.64 36.50
CA PRO A 24 -3.88 23.40 35.76
C PRO A 24 -2.61 22.70 36.29
N PRO A 25 -2.62 21.36 36.39
CA PRO A 25 -1.46 20.60 36.82
C PRO A 25 -0.32 20.65 35.79
N PRO A 26 0.94 20.47 36.22
CA PRO A 26 2.11 20.54 35.35
C PRO A 26 2.14 19.38 34.34
N LEU A 27 2.55 19.71 33.10
CA LEU A 27 2.89 18.78 32.03
C LEU A 27 3.87 17.71 32.52
N SER A 28 3.34 16.50 32.72
CA SER A 28 4.14 15.31 32.94
C SER A 28 4.41 14.67 31.58
N ASN A 29 5.69 14.46 31.29
CA ASN A 29 6.21 13.79 30.09
C ASN A 29 5.43 12.50 29.77
N ALA A 30 4.61 12.54 28.72
CA ALA A 30 4.16 11.35 28.03
C ALA A 30 5.16 11.04 26.92
N SER A 31 6.19 10.27 27.27
CA SER A 31 6.96 9.51 26.29
C SER A 31 6.01 8.59 25.53
N SER A 32 5.80 8.88 24.25
CA SER A 32 5.06 8.02 23.32
C SER A 32 5.79 6.70 23.14
N PRO A 33 5.15 5.52 23.26
CA PRO A 33 5.69 4.28 22.74
C PRO A 33 5.06 4.02 21.37
N ALA A 34 5.29 4.91 20.40
CA ALA A 34 4.86 4.69 19.00
C ALA A 34 5.94 4.00 18.16
N SER A 35 7.14 3.80 18.72
CA SER A 35 8.28 3.20 18.00
C SER A 35 8.55 1.74 18.37
N SER A 36 7.82 1.15 19.32
CA SER A 36 8.06 -0.23 19.78
C SER A 36 7.22 -1.28 19.05
N GLU A 37 6.03 -0.93 18.54
CA GLU A 37 5.17 -1.90 17.83
C GLU A 37 5.56 -2.11 16.36
N LEU A 38 6.42 -1.25 15.81
CA LEU A 38 6.99 -1.44 14.47
C LEU A 38 8.11 -2.50 14.47
N TYR A 39 8.79 -2.71 15.60
CA TYR A 39 9.88 -3.68 15.70
C TYR A 39 9.39 -5.10 16.04
N ASP A 40 8.32 -5.26 16.81
CA ASP A 40 7.78 -6.58 17.17
C ASP A 40 7.09 -7.31 16.00
N MET A 41 6.61 -6.61 14.97
CA MET A 41 6.08 -7.25 13.75
C MET A 41 7.16 -7.69 12.76
N ILE A 42 8.39 -7.14 12.86
CA ILE A 42 9.51 -7.54 12.01
C ILE A 42 10.05 -8.92 12.44
N GLU A 43 9.90 -9.30 13.72
CA GLU A 43 10.39 -10.59 14.23
C GLU A 43 9.54 -11.79 13.75
N VAL A 44 8.32 -11.56 13.26
CA VAL A 44 7.45 -12.61 12.68
C VAL A 44 7.76 -12.86 11.19
N MET A 45 8.55 -12.00 10.54
CA MET A 45 8.92 -12.16 9.12
C MET A 45 10.12 -13.08 8.87
N SER A 46 10.78 -13.60 9.91
CA SER A 46 12.00 -14.41 9.73
C SER A 46 11.76 -15.92 9.54
N GLU A 47 10.52 -16.41 9.56
CA GLU A 47 10.28 -17.85 9.43
C GLU A 47 9.03 -18.18 8.59
N SER A 48 9.11 -17.83 7.31
CA SER A 48 8.34 -18.53 6.28
C SER A 48 9.32 -19.14 5.27
N PRO A 49 9.33 -20.47 5.07
CA PRO A 49 10.17 -21.07 4.06
C PRO A 49 9.69 -20.58 2.70
N SER A 50 10.57 -19.92 1.96
CA SER A 50 10.38 -19.69 0.53
C SER A 50 9.89 -20.97 -0.14
N PRO A 51 8.76 -20.95 -0.88
CA PRO A 51 8.27 -22.14 -1.57
C PRO A 51 9.18 -22.56 -2.74
N PHE A 52 10.25 -21.81 -2.99
CA PHE A 52 11.31 -22.23 -3.90
C PHE A 52 12.31 -23.14 -3.17
N SER A 53 11.91 -24.38 -2.91
CA SER A 53 12.88 -25.48 -2.93
C SER A 53 13.32 -25.62 -4.39
N PHE A 54 14.33 -24.84 -4.75
CA PHE A 54 14.91 -24.80 -6.10
C PHE A 54 15.65 -26.12 -6.34
N ASP A 55 15.00 -27.03 -7.05
CA ASP A 55 15.61 -28.29 -7.49
C ASP A 55 16.61 -27.99 -8.60
N GLY A 56 17.87 -27.76 -8.22
CA GLY A 56 19.04 -28.33 -8.90
C GLY A 56 19.32 -27.98 -10.36
N THR A 57 18.63 -27.05 -11.02
CA THR A 57 19.07 -26.49 -12.30
C THR A 57 19.48 -25.03 -12.10
N THR A 58 20.79 -24.83 -12.02
CA THR A 58 21.51 -23.56 -11.91
C THR A 58 21.04 -22.52 -12.94
N LEU A 59 20.46 -21.42 -12.46
CA LEU A 59 20.23 -20.19 -13.22
C LEU A 59 21.37 -19.23 -12.85
N GLU A 60 22.48 -19.28 -13.60
CA GLU A 60 23.79 -18.78 -13.15
C GLU A 60 23.94 -17.25 -13.15
N SER A 61 23.07 -16.47 -13.80
CA SER A 61 23.08 -15.01 -13.66
C SER A 61 21.76 -14.38 -14.13
N ILE A 62 21.36 -13.27 -13.49
CA ILE A 62 20.33 -12.36 -14.03
C ILE A 62 20.66 -11.94 -15.47
N ASP A 63 21.95 -11.81 -15.79
CA ASP A 63 22.41 -11.40 -17.12
C ASP A 63 21.99 -12.40 -18.21
N ASP A 64 21.93 -13.69 -17.88
CA ASP A 64 21.51 -14.73 -18.83
C ASP A 64 20.00 -14.65 -19.12
N LEU A 65 19.18 -14.33 -18.11
CA LEU A 65 17.75 -14.14 -18.28
C LEU A 65 17.45 -12.87 -19.09
N LEU A 66 18.17 -11.79 -18.81
CA LEU A 66 18.01 -10.50 -19.49
C LEU A 66 18.53 -10.55 -20.94
N SER A 67 19.47 -11.44 -21.25
CA SER A 67 19.97 -11.67 -22.61
C SER A 67 18.94 -12.29 -23.56
N ILE A 68 17.84 -12.85 -23.03
CA ILE A 68 16.74 -13.44 -23.81
C ILE A 68 15.71 -12.36 -24.21
N LEU A 69 15.73 -11.19 -23.55
CA LEU A 69 14.78 -10.12 -23.82
C LEU A 69 15.08 -9.45 -25.19
N PRO A 70 14.09 -9.33 -26.08
CA PRO A 70 14.28 -8.71 -27.38
C PRO A 70 14.65 -7.23 -27.22
N GLY A 71 15.81 -6.84 -27.73
CA GLY A 71 16.32 -5.46 -27.67
C GLY A 71 17.41 -5.21 -26.62
N GLY A 72 17.67 -6.18 -25.73
CA GLY A 72 18.57 -5.98 -24.59
C GLY A 72 17.96 -5.05 -23.54
N VAL A 73 18.46 -5.11 -22.31
CA VAL A 73 18.00 -4.25 -21.21
C VAL A 73 18.94 -3.06 -21.08
N ASP A 74 18.37 -1.86 -20.91
CA ASP A 74 19.16 -0.67 -20.66
C ASP A 74 20.03 -0.84 -19.38
N PRO A 75 21.34 -0.58 -19.43
CA PRO A 75 22.21 -0.77 -18.26
C PRO A 75 21.80 0.06 -17.03
N THR A 76 21.21 1.24 -17.25
CA THR A 76 20.72 2.12 -16.17
C THR A 76 19.49 1.50 -15.52
N LEU A 77 18.58 0.94 -16.33
CA LEU A 77 17.42 0.21 -15.83
C LEU A 77 17.88 -1.02 -15.02
N GLN A 78 18.84 -1.78 -15.53
CA GLN A 78 19.43 -2.92 -14.82
C GLN A 78 20.06 -2.49 -13.49
N GLN A 79 20.79 -1.37 -13.47
CA GLN A 79 21.39 -0.86 -12.25
C GLN A 79 20.34 -0.45 -11.21
N ILE A 80 19.28 0.26 -11.60
CA ILE A 80 18.25 0.73 -10.68
C ILE A 80 17.44 -0.45 -10.14
N CYS A 81 16.94 -1.32 -11.02
CA CYS A 81 16.21 -2.53 -10.63
C CYS A 81 17.09 -3.54 -9.87
N GLY A 82 18.41 -3.56 -10.12
CA GLY A 82 19.35 -4.41 -9.38
C GLY A 82 19.46 -4.08 -7.88
N ASN A 83 18.97 -2.91 -7.46
CA ASN A 83 18.93 -2.49 -6.05
C ASN A 83 17.55 -2.68 -5.41
N THR A 84 16.66 -3.48 -6.01
CA THR A 84 15.34 -3.80 -5.44
C THR A 84 15.25 -5.28 -5.04
N ASP A 85 14.23 -5.64 -4.26
CA ASP A 85 14.05 -7.01 -3.75
C ASP A 85 13.75 -8.03 -4.86
N HIS A 86 13.15 -7.57 -5.97
CA HIS A 86 12.77 -8.40 -7.12
C HIS A 86 13.27 -7.80 -8.45
N PRO A 87 14.59 -7.85 -8.75
CA PRO A 87 15.17 -7.13 -9.89
C PRO A 87 14.61 -7.52 -11.26
N VAL A 88 14.33 -8.82 -11.46
CA VAL A 88 13.79 -9.32 -12.72
C VAL A 88 12.38 -8.79 -12.95
N GLU A 89 11.52 -8.88 -11.93
CA GLU A 89 10.16 -8.35 -11.95
C GLU A 89 10.16 -6.84 -12.13
N CYS A 90 11.10 -6.10 -11.51
CA CYS A 90 11.25 -4.67 -11.72
C CYS A 90 11.47 -4.35 -13.22
N ILE A 91 12.42 -5.03 -13.86
CA ILE A 91 12.75 -4.80 -15.27
C ILE A 91 11.55 -5.14 -16.16
N ILE A 92 11.01 -6.36 -16.02
CA ILE A 92 9.93 -6.85 -16.90
C ILE A 92 8.67 -6.01 -16.74
N ALA A 93 8.32 -5.60 -15.51
CA ALA A 93 7.11 -4.84 -15.25
C ALA A 93 7.22 -3.39 -15.72
N THR A 94 8.38 -2.74 -15.56
CA THR A 94 8.53 -1.31 -15.85
C THR A 94 8.85 -1.01 -17.31
N MET A 95 9.63 -1.88 -17.96
CA MET A 95 10.12 -1.66 -19.33
C MET A 95 9.00 -1.31 -20.35
N PRO A 96 7.80 -1.94 -20.35
CA PRO A 96 6.72 -1.58 -21.26
C PRO A 96 6.12 -0.17 -21.08
N PHE A 97 6.42 0.49 -19.96
CA PHE A 97 5.84 1.79 -19.60
C PHE A 97 6.85 2.94 -19.59
N LEU A 98 8.12 2.65 -19.90
CA LEU A 98 9.17 3.65 -20.09
C LEU A 98 9.00 4.34 -21.45
N ASP A 99 9.27 5.63 -21.49
CA ASP A 99 9.34 6.38 -22.75
C ASP A 99 10.74 6.22 -23.35
N GLU A 100 10.81 5.66 -24.56
CA GLU A 100 12.07 5.44 -25.29
C GLU A 100 12.85 6.74 -25.53
N ASN A 101 12.20 7.91 -25.46
CA ASN A 101 12.81 9.21 -25.68
C ASN A 101 13.16 9.94 -24.37
N ALA A 102 12.84 9.36 -23.21
CA ALA A 102 13.11 9.97 -21.91
C ALA A 102 14.32 9.32 -21.22
N PRO A 103 15.07 10.08 -20.40
CA PRO A 103 16.11 9.49 -19.56
C PRO A 103 15.54 8.42 -18.62
N ILE A 104 16.26 7.31 -18.50
CA ILE A 104 15.99 6.29 -17.49
C ILE A 104 16.61 6.76 -16.17
N GLU A 105 15.75 7.20 -15.26
CA GLU A 105 16.09 7.68 -13.93
C GLU A 105 15.10 7.13 -12.89
N PRO A 106 15.43 7.12 -11.58
CA PRO A 106 14.55 6.55 -10.54
C PRO A 106 13.11 7.06 -10.60
N LEU A 107 12.90 8.35 -10.88
CA LEU A 107 11.57 8.93 -10.99
C LEU A 107 10.78 8.38 -12.19
N SER A 108 11.45 8.16 -13.33
CA SER A 108 10.81 7.56 -14.51
C SER A 108 10.41 6.11 -14.27
N ILE A 109 11.27 5.35 -13.58
CA ILE A 109 11.02 3.93 -13.25
C ILE A 109 9.94 3.82 -12.17
N LEU A 110 9.92 4.71 -11.17
CA LEU A 110 8.82 4.79 -10.19
C LEU A 110 7.47 4.99 -10.90
N LYS A 111 7.38 5.95 -11.83
CA LYS A 111 6.15 6.20 -12.59
C LYS A 111 5.76 4.99 -13.46
N ALA A 112 6.74 4.31 -14.05
CA ALA A 112 6.51 3.08 -14.79
C ALA A 112 6.03 1.93 -13.88
N GLY A 113 6.58 1.81 -12.67
CA GLY A 113 6.18 0.84 -11.66
C GLY A 113 4.73 1.03 -11.22
N ILE A 114 4.31 2.26 -10.93
CA ILE A 114 2.90 2.57 -10.59
C ILE A 114 1.96 2.24 -11.76
N LYS A 115 2.36 2.51 -13.02
CA LYS A 115 1.56 2.11 -14.19
C LYS A 115 1.48 0.58 -14.34
N ALA A 116 2.55 -0.14 -14.02
CA ALA A 116 2.56 -1.59 -14.03
C ALA A 116 1.66 -2.16 -12.94
N MET A 117 1.66 -1.57 -11.73
CA MET A 117 0.74 -1.89 -10.64
C MET A 117 -0.71 -1.69 -11.07
N ASP A 118 -1.05 -0.54 -11.66
CA ASP A 118 -2.40 -0.23 -12.13
C ASP A 118 -2.87 -1.25 -13.19
N ASN A 119 -2.02 -1.59 -14.17
CA ASN A 119 -2.35 -2.58 -15.19
C ASN A 119 -2.54 -3.98 -14.59
N GLN A 120 -1.61 -4.44 -13.77
CA GLN A 120 -1.68 -5.77 -13.15
C GLN A 120 -2.89 -5.89 -12.22
N THR A 121 -3.20 -4.84 -11.47
CA THR A 121 -4.37 -4.77 -10.60
C THR A 121 -5.67 -4.80 -11.41
N LYS A 122 -5.74 -4.13 -12.56
CA LYS A 122 -6.89 -4.22 -13.48
C LYS A 122 -7.08 -5.64 -14.02
N ASN A 123 -6.00 -6.34 -14.35
CA ASN A 123 -6.07 -7.73 -14.80
C ASN A 123 -6.57 -8.66 -13.69
N ALA A 124 -6.05 -8.50 -12.47
CA ALA A 124 -6.51 -9.25 -11.30
C ALA A 124 -7.99 -8.97 -10.98
N LEU A 125 -8.40 -7.69 -11.03
CA LEU A 125 -9.78 -7.25 -10.83
C LEU A 125 -10.72 -7.87 -11.87
N ALA A 126 -10.30 -7.93 -13.14
CA ALA A 126 -11.09 -8.55 -14.20
C ALA A 126 -11.29 -10.04 -13.96
N GLU A 127 -10.23 -10.78 -13.61
CA GLU A 127 -10.32 -12.23 -13.39
C GLU A 127 -11.13 -12.56 -12.13
N VAL A 128 -10.91 -11.86 -11.01
CA VAL A 128 -11.68 -12.11 -9.78
C VAL A 128 -13.17 -11.77 -9.98
N THR A 129 -13.48 -10.72 -10.74
CA THR A 129 -14.87 -10.35 -11.07
C THR A 129 -15.52 -11.45 -11.89
N LYS A 130 -14.81 -11.97 -12.89
CA LYS A 130 -15.27 -13.12 -13.69
C LYS A 130 -15.52 -14.35 -12.82
N LEU A 131 -14.61 -14.69 -11.92
CA LEU A 131 -14.78 -15.80 -10.96
C LEU A 131 -16.02 -15.59 -10.07
N SER A 132 -16.24 -14.36 -9.58
CA SER A 132 -17.37 -14.02 -8.72
C SER A 132 -18.73 -14.15 -9.43
N MET A 133 -18.75 -13.89 -10.75
CA MET A 133 -19.96 -13.98 -11.58
C MET A 133 -20.17 -15.36 -12.22
N ASP A 134 -19.19 -16.26 -12.14
CA ASP A 134 -19.30 -17.61 -12.71
C ASP A 134 -20.36 -18.43 -11.94
N PRO A 135 -21.41 -18.94 -12.61
CA PRO A 135 -22.45 -19.73 -11.96
C PRO A 135 -21.95 -21.05 -11.36
N THR A 136 -20.75 -21.51 -11.74
CA THR A 136 -20.09 -22.69 -11.18
C THR A 136 -19.29 -22.40 -9.91
N THR A 137 -19.00 -21.13 -9.62
CA THR A 137 -18.36 -20.73 -8.37
C THR A 137 -19.27 -21.03 -7.18
N PRO A 138 -18.77 -21.74 -6.14
CA PRO A 138 -19.60 -22.03 -4.98
C PRO A 138 -20.03 -20.73 -4.30
N LYS A 139 -21.33 -20.61 -3.98
CA LYS A 139 -21.91 -19.39 -3.36
C LYS A 139 -21.24 -18.98 -2.05
N THR A 140 -20.60 -19.93 -1.36
CA THR A 140 -19.84 -19.69 -0.13
C THR A 140 -18.51 -18.98 -0.38
N ILE A 141 -17.99 -19.01 -1.61
CA ILE A 141 -16.72 -18.38 -2.02
C ILE A 141 -16.93 -16.96 -2.51
N VAL A 142 -18.11 -16.64 -3.06
CA VAL A 142 -18.45 -15.30 -3.59
C VAL A 142 -18.13 -14.16 -2.61
N PRO A 143 -18.43 -14.24 -1.30
CA PRO A 143 -18.05 -13.17 -0.36
C PRO A 143 -16.53 -12.98 -0.22
N ILE A 144 -15.75 -14.06 -0.31
CA ILE A 144 -14.28 -14.01 -0.25
C ILE A 144 -13.74 -13.33 -1.53
N LEU A 145 -14.28 -13.68 -2.69
CA LEU A 145 -13.95 -13.02 -3.95
C LEU A 145 -14.33 -11.53 -3.94
N GLN A 146 -15.41 -11.16 -3.25
CA GLN A 146 -15.76 -9.74 -3.06
C GLN A 146 -14.71 -9.01 -2.24
N THR A 147 -14.14 -9.62 -1.20
CA THR A 147 -13.01 -9.03 -0.47
C THR A 147 -11.81 -8.78 -1.38
N CYS A 148 -11.49 -9.70 -2.28
CA CYS A 148 -10.43 -9.51 -3.26
C CYS A 148 -10.73 -8.34 -4.23
N ILE A 149 -11.98 -8.21 -4.70
CA ILE A 149 -12.42 -7.06 -5.51
C ILE A 149 -12.20 -5.75 -4.76
N ASP A 150 -12.57 -5.69 -3.49
CA ASP A 150 -12.43 -4.49 -2.67
C ASP A 150 -10.93 -4.13 -2.45
N VAL A 151 -10.08 -5.13 -2.22
CA VAL A 151 -8.62 -4.99 -2.16
C VAL A 151 -8.05 -4.38 -3.44
N TYR A 152 -8.39 -4.93 -4.60
CA TYR A 152 -7.85 -4.43 -5.88
C TYR A 152 -8.34 -3.01 -6.17
N ASN A 153 -9.59 -2.68 -5.86
CA ASN A 153 -10.07 -1.30 -5.98
C ASN A 153 -9.33 -0.33 -5.04
N SER A 154 -8.97 -0.78 -3.83
CA SER A 154 -8.15 0.01 -2.90
C SER A 154 -6.77 0.31 -3.50
N ILE A 155 -6.12 -0.69 -4.09
CA ILE A 155 -4.83 -0.54 -4.75
C ILE A 155 -4.90 0.45 -5.92
N LEU A 156 -5.89 0.33 -6.80
CA LEU A 156 -6.08 1.29 -7.91
C LEU A 156 -6.24 2.74 -7.43
N ASN A 157 -6.95 2.93 -6.33
CA ASN A 157 -7.14 4.25 -5.74
C ASN A 157 -5.82 4.80 -5.14
N SER A 158 -5.04 3.96 -4.46
CA SER A 158 -3.72 4.35 -3.94
C SER A 158 -2.69 4.59 -5.04
N ASP A 159 -2.75 3.89 -6.18
CA ASP A 159 -1.92 4.15 -7.35
C ASP A 159 -2.16 5.56 -7.91
N GLN A 160 -3.43 5.94 -8.05
CA GLN A 160 -3.80 7.29 -8.50
C GLN A 160 -3.27 8.37 -7.55
N LYS A 161 -3.42 8.18 -6.24
CA LYS A 161 -2.90 9.13 -5.24
C LYS A 161 -1.38 9.17 -5.20
N SER A 162 -0.70 8.06 -5.50
CA SER A 162 0.76 8.01 -5.61
C SER A 162 1.25 8.88 -6.77
N LEU A 163 0.57 8.85 -7.92
CA LEU A 163 0.86 9.74 -9.05
C LEU A 163 0.60 11.23 -8.73
N GLU A 164 -0.44 11.51 -7.95
CA GLU A 164 -0.71 12.87 -7.44
C GLU A 164 0.39 13.32 -6.47
N ALA A 165 0.82 12.45 -5.56
CA ALA A 165 1.90 12.73 -4.62
C ALA A 165 3.21 13.05 -5.35
N ILE A 166 3.56 12.28 -6.39
CA ILE A 166 4.70 12.57 -7.26
C ILE A 166 4.57 13.97 -7.89
N SER A 167 3.40 14.31 -8.42
CA SER A 167 3.16 15.60 -9.08
C SER A 167 3.29 16.78 -8.10
N ASN A 168 2.97 16.53 -6.82
CA ASN A 168 3.06 17.51 -5.73
C ASN A 168 4.37 17.44 -4.95
N HIS A 169 5.35 16.63 -5.37
CA HIS A 169 6.61 16.41 -4.66
C HIS A 169 6.43 15.97 -3.19
N ASN A 170 5.35 15.24 -2.90
CA ASN A 170 4.96 14.85 -1.56
C ASN A 170 5.42 13.42 -1.23
N LEU A 171 6.66 13.28 -0.76
CA LEU A 171 7.26 11.99 -0.43
C LEU A 171 6.50 11.26 0.71
N VAL A 172 5.97 11.99 1.69
CA VAL A 172 5.24 11.39 2.81
C VAL A 172 3.97 10.70 2.30
N GLN A 173 3.21 11.38 1.45
CA GLN A 173 2.02 10.78 0.84
C GLN A 173 2.37 9.63 -0.10
N LEU A 174 3.42 9.77 -0.92
CA LEU A 174 3.87 8.68 -1.80
C LEU A 174 4.21 7.42 -1.00
N SER A 175 5.02 7.56 0.05
CA SER A 175 5.41 6.45 0.94
C SER A 175 4.19 5.84 1.64
N THR A 176 3.23 6.66 2.05
CA THR A 176 2.00 6.20 2.72
C THR A 176 1.14 5.35 1.77
N GLU A 177 0.90 5.83 0.55
CA GLU A 177 0.03 5.15 -0.41
C GLU A 177 0.68 3.86 -0.95
N LEU A 178 1.99 3.88 -1.24
CA LEU A 178 2.72 2.65 -1.63
C LEU A 178 2.83 1.65 -0.47
N GLY A 179 3.04 2.10 0.76
CA GLY A 179 3.01 1.24 1.95
C GLY A 179 1.64 0.61 2.18
N THR A 180 0.57 1.37 1.95
CA THR A 180 -0.81 0.87 2.00
C THR A 180 -1.04 -0.23 0.97
N ASN A 181 -0.44 -0.14 -0.21
CA ASN A 181 -0.51 -1.20 -1.23
C ASN A 181 0.18 -2.50 -0.81
N VAL A 182 1.29 -2.43 -0.05
CA VAL A 182 1.96 -3.61 0.52
C VAL A 182 1.02 -4.36 1.48
N GLU A 183 0.27 -3.63 2.31
CA GLU A 183 -0.71 -4.23 3.22
C GLU A 183 -1.92 -4.80 2.46
N ASN A 184 -2.44 -4.03 1.50
CA ASN A 184 -3.65 -4.40 0.74
C ASN A 184 -3.45 -5.68 -0.07
N VAL A 185 -2.33 -5.85 -0.78
CA VAL A 185 -2.13 -6.96 -1.72
C VAL A 185 -2.21 -8.34 -1.04
N LEU A 186 -1.96 -8.41 0.27
CA LEU A 186 -2.09 -9.64 1.06
C LEU A 186 -3.54 -9.93 1.46
N GLY A 187 -4.45 -8.96 1.35
CA GLY A 187 -5.83 -9.06 1.84
C GLY A 187 -6.64 -10.16 1.16
N CYS A 188 -6.46 -10.36 -0.15
CA CYS A 188 -7.16 -11.39 -0.90
C CYS A 188 -6.74 -12.80 -0.44
N ASP A 189 -5.44 -13.09 -0.49
CA ASP A 189 -4.90 -14.38 -0.06
C ASP A 189 -5.20 -14.68 1.42
N ASN A 190 -5.12 -13.66 2.30
CA ASN A 190 -5.48 -13.80 3.70
C ASN A 190 -6.95 -14.18 3.92
N ALA A 191 -7.88 -13.64 3.11
CA ALA A 191 -9.29 -13.99 3.19
C ALA A 191 -9.53 -15.47 2.82
N PHE A 192 -8.84 -15.97 1.79
CA PHE A 192 -8.88 -17.39 1.43
C PHE A 192 -8.25 -18.29 2.49
N LYS A 193 -7.09 -17.91 3.04
CA LYS A 193 -6.43 -18.64 4.14
C LYS A 193 -7.30 -18.74 5.38
N GLN A 194 -8.02 -17.68 5.76
CA GLN A 194 -8.97 -17.70 6.88
C GLN A 194 -10.12 -18.71 6.65
N ALA A 195 -10.54 -18.87 5.39
CA ALA A 195 -11.50 -19.89 4.99
C ALA A 195 -10.89 -21.30 4.82
N LYS A 196 -9.58 -21.47 5.06
CA LYS A 196 -8.79 -22.70 4.85
C LYS A 196 -8.83 -23.18 3.40
N LEU A 197 -8.76 -22.23 2.48
CA LEU A 197 -8.76 -22.45 1.04
C LEU A 197 -7.52 -21.84 0.40
N GLU A 198 -7.16 -22.32 -0.78
CA GLU A 198 -6.17 -21.68 -1.62
C GLU A 198 -6.83 -20.62 -2.50
N SER A 199 -6.21 -19.45 -2.60
CA SER A 199 -6.70 -18.37 -3.46
C SER A 199 -6.48 -18.72 -4.94
N PRO A 200 -7.51 -18.62 -5.80
CA PRO A 200 -7.34 -18.70 -7.24
C PRO A 200 -6.55 -17.50 -7.80
N MET A 201 -6.36 -16.44 -7.01
CA MET A 201 -5.66 -15.22 -7.39
C MET A 201 -4.19 -15.19 -6.97
N LYS A 202 -3.71 -16.23 -6.27
CA LYS A 202 -2.40 -16.28 -5.61
C LYS A 202 -1.23 -15.84 -6.49
N ASP A 203 -1.14 -16.32 -7.72
CA ASP A 203 -0.03 -15.98 -8.62
C ASP A 203 -0.09 -14.51 -9.06
N MET A 204 -1.30 -13.98 -9.28
CA MET A 204 -1.49 -12.57 -9.61
C MET A 204 -1.17 -11.68 -8.40
N ASP A 205 -1.55 -12.10 -7.20
CA ASP A 205 -1.23 -11.41 -5.94
C ASP A 205 0.28 -11.36 -5.68
N ILE A 206 1.00 -12.48 -5.90
CA ILE A 206 2.46 -12.55 -5.77
C ILE A 206 3.13 -11.60 -6.77
N MET A 207 2.72 -11.66 -8.04
CA MET A 207 3.28 -10.77 -9.06
C MET A 207 3.04 -9.29 -8.71
N LEU A 208 1.82 -8.95 -8.29
CA LEU A 208 1.50 -7.59 -7.87
C LEU A 208 2.31 -7.16 -6.64
N ALA A 209 2.48 -8.03 -5.64
CA ALA A 209 3.28 -7.77 -4.46
C ALA A 209 4.75 -7.49 -4.79
N ASN A 210 5.35 -8.27 -5.70
CA ASN A 210 6.73 -8.05 -6.14
C ASN A 210 6.89 -6.67 -6.82
N ILE A 211 5.93 -6.27 -7.66
CA ILE A 211 5.95 -4.95 -8.32
C ILE A 211 5.78 -3.83 -7.28
N ILE A 212 4.85 -3.98 -6.32
CA ILE A 212 4.63 -3.00 -5.25
C ILE A 212 5.89 -2.81 -4.39
N SER A 213 6.51 -3.91 -3.95
CA SER A 213 7.76 -3.88 -3.17
C SER A 213 8.84 -3.09 -3.90
N ASN A 214 9.15 -3.46 -5.15
CA ASN A 214 10.15 -2.74 -5.95
C ASN A 214 9.81 -1.25 -6.14
N THR A 215 8.53 -0.95 -6.40
CA THR A 215 8.07 0.42 -6.63
C THR A 215 8.21 1.27 -5.37
N LEU A 216 7.92 0.70 -4.20
CA LEU A 216 8.14 1.33 -2.90
C LEU A 216 9.63 1.60 -2.66
N THR A 217 10.50 0.61 -2.84
CA THR A 217 11.96 0.77 -2.68
C THR A 217 12.48 1.91 -3.56
N ILE A 218 12.13 1.91 -4.86
CA ILE A 218 12.56 2.98 -5.77
C ILE A 218 12.01 4.34 -5.32
N GLY A 219 10.73 4.41 -4.97
CA GLY A 219 10.06 5.65 -4.63
C GLY A 219 10.53 6.29 -3.32
N VAL A 220 10.92 5.47 -2.34
CA VAL A 220 11.33 5.94 -1.01
C VAL A 220 12.85 6.11 -0.90
N ASP A 221 13.62 5.21 -1.50
CA ASP A 221 15.08 5.16 -1.28
C ASP A 221 15.87 5.85 -2.40
N MET A 222 15.30 5.94 -3.61
CA MET A 222 16.05 6.36 -4.81
C MET A 222 15.54 7.65 -5.46
N VAL A 223 14.29 8.05 -5.17
CA VAL A 223 13.71 9.30 -5.69
C VAL A 223 13.96 10.44 -4.71
N HIS A 224 14.42 11.57 -5.25
CA HIS A 224 14.60 12.82 -4.52
C HIS A 224 13.84 13.92 -5.26
N PHE A 225 12.97 14.63 -4.53
CA PHE A 225 12.15 15.71 -5.06
C PHE A 225 12.78 17.09 -4.88
#